data_AF-A0ABD5S3V1-F1
#
_entry.id   AF-A0ABD5S3V1-F1
#
_cell.length_a   1.000
_cell.length_b   1.000
_cell.length_c   1.000
_cell.angle_alpha   90.00
_cell.angle_beta   90.00
_cell.angle_gamma   90.00
#
_symmetry.space_group_name_H-M   'P 1'
#
loop_
_entity.id
_entity.type
_entity.pdbx_description
1 polymer ?
#
loop_
_entity_poly.entity_id
_entity_poly.type
_entity_poly.pdbx_seq_one_letter_code
_entity_poly.pdbx_strand_id
1 'polypeptide(L)'
;GRRVLNDGDLGRAISNTEAGQNVSVVGYVDGDRRVWNVTVGEGPVFGISGTFDGTSGLVLDDFGLQRYPAGVYLELLGGDGGPGSQFPMGVADGFLQLVVIALLLPLASVTMGLPYNFPGFTGEVANFYAVSGPLGALGAGPLFFLANLLFWTAWINLQLGLFNCIPGYPLDGGRMLRMGVESVVSRLPVSDRYAMVRTITTSIGLTMLVSLLVLLFGPQVLGG
;
A
#
# COMPACT_ATOMS: atom_id res chain seq x y z
N GLY A 1 -21.27 24.81 21.33
CA GLY A 1 -20.16 24.06 20.71
C GLY A 1 -20.75 23.01 19.79
N ARG A 2 -20.20 22.86 18.58
CA ARG A 2 -20.59 21.80 17.65
C ARG A 2 -19.84 20.53 18.02
N ARG A 3 -20.55 19.40 18.16
CA ARG A 3 -19.91 18.11 18.46
C ARG A 3 -19.29 17.58 17.16
N VAL A 4 -18.04 17.15 17.23
CA VAL A 4 -17.29 16.55 16.13
C VAL A 4 -17.16 15.06 16.45
N LEU A 5 -17.64 14.19 15.56
CA LEU A 5 -17.70 12.74 15.80
C LEU A 5 -16.74 11.94 14.92
N ASN A 6 -16.40 12.45 13.73
CA ASN A 6 -15.50 11.80 12.78
C ASN A 6 -14.68 12.83 11.98
N ASP A 7 -13.79 12.35 11.12
CA ASP A 7 -12.88 13.18 10.34
C ASP A 7 -13.60 14.12 9.36
N GLY A 8 -14.72 13.67 8.78
CA GLY A 8 -15.55 14.48 7.90
C GLY A 8 -16.28 15.63 8.61
N ASP A 9 -16.74 15.40 9.84
CA ASP A 9 -17.30 16.45 10.71
C ASP A 9 -16.23 17.44 11.16
N LEU A 10 -15.01 16.96 11.42
CA LEU A 10 -13.87 17.80 11.77
C LEU A 10 -13.51 18.73 10.60
N GLY A 11 -13.39 18.18 9.39
CA GLY A 11 -13.13 18.95 8.17
C GLY A 11 -14.19 20.04 7.93
N ARG A 12 -15.48 19.71 8.10
CA ARG A 12 -16.59 20.68 7.99
C ARG A 12 -16.60 21.73 9.11
N ALA A 13 -16.12 21.40 10.31
CA ALA A 13 -16.02 22.36 11.40
C ALA A 13 -14.88 23.35 11.17
N ILE A 14 -13.72 22.85 10.73
CA ILE A 14 -12.53 23.65 10.44
C ILE A 14 -12.76 24.57 9.23
N SER A 15 -13.42 24.09 8.17
CA SER A 15 -13.67 24.88 6.95
C SER A 15 -14.51 26.14 7.18
N ASN A 16 -15.20 26.24 8.31
CA ASN A 16 -16.01 27.39 8.71
C ASN A 16 -15.28 28.33 9.69
N THR A 17 -13.98 28.15 9.90
CA THR A 17 -13.16 28.91 10.86
C THR A 17 -12.13 29.75 10.11
N GLU A 18 -11.88 30.97 10.58
CA GLU A 18 -10.92 31.89 9.95
C GLU A 18 -9.53 31.81 10.60
N ALA A 19 -8.48 32.11 9.83
CA ALA A 19 -7.12 32.18 10.37
C ALA A 19 -7.02 33.30 11.42
N GLY A 20 -6.34 33.03 12.54
CA GLY A 20 -6.23 33.93 13.69
C GLY A 20 -7.42 33.88 14.66
N GLN A 21 -8.46 33.11 14.37
CA GLN A 21 -9.60 32.94 15.28
C GLN A 21 -9.20 32.06 16.48
N ASN A 22 -9.59 32.48 17.69
CA ASN A 22 -9.44 31.66 18.88
C ASN A 22 -10.63 30.70 19.01
N VAL A 23 -10.35 29.40 19.05
CA VAL A 23 -11.35 28.34 19.17
C VAL A 23 -11.08 27.51 20.41
N SER A 24 -12.13 27.23 21.18
CA SER A 24 -12.07 26.31 22.32
C SER A 24 -12.31 24.88 21.86
N VAL A 25 -11.28 24.04 21.94
CA VAL A 25 -11.33 22.60 21.69
C VAL A 25 -11.62 21.89 23.00
N VAL A 26 -12.63 21.03 23.00
CA VAL A 26 -12.98 20.20 24.16
C VAL A 26 -12.66 18.76 23.82
N GLY A 27 -11.87 18.10 24.67
CA GLY A 27 -11.55 16.68 24.53
C GLY A 27 -11.55 15.97 25.88
N TYR A 28 -11.45 14.65 25.84
CA TYR A 28 -11.36 13.80 27.02
C TYR A 28 -9.99 13.13 27.04
N VAL A 29 -9.24 13.28 28.12
CA VAL A 29 -7.93 12.62 28.34
C VAL A 29 -8.05 11.83 29.63
N ASP A 30 -7.81 10.52 29.56
CA ASP A 30 -7.97 9.60 30.70
C ASP A 30 -9.36 9.67 31.38
N GLY A 31 -10.40 9.96 30.60
CA GLY A 31 -11.78 10.13 31.08
C GLY A 31 -12.11 11.54 31.59
N ASP A 32 -11.12 12.40 31.78
CA ASP A 32 -11.33 13.77 32.24
C ASP A 32 -11.56 14.74 31.09
N ARG A 33 -12.65 15.51 31.19
CA ARG A 33 -12.97 16.57 30.23
C ARG A 33 -12.00 17.74 30.38
N ARG A 34 -11.18 17.96 29.36
CA ARG A 34 -10.25 19.10 29.28
C ARG A 34 -10.65 20.05 28.15
N VAL A 35 -10.39 21.33 28.36
CA VAL A 35 -10.68 22.41 27.40
C VAL A 35 -9.38 23.14 27.09
N TRP A 36 -9.05 23.24 25.81
CA TRP A 36 -7.91 23.98 25.31
C TRP A 36 -8.39 25.13 24.44
N ASN A 37 -7.80 26.31 24.62
CA ASN A 37 -8.01 27.42 23.70
C ASN A 37 -6.86 27.41 22.70
N VAL A 38 -7.19 27.24 21.43
CA VAL A 38 -6.23 27.12 20.34
C VAL A 38 -6.49 28.25 19.34
N THR A 39 -5.43 28.93 18.93
CA THR A 39 -5.49 29.92 17.85
C THR A 39 -5.29 29.21 16.51
N VAL A 40 -6.18 29.47 15.56
CA VAL A 40 -6.11 28.89 14.21
C VAL A 40 -4.93 29.52 13.48
N GLY A 41 -3.96 28.69 13.06
CA GLY A 41 -2.83 29.15 12.23
C GLY A 41 -3.22 29.36 10.76
N GLU A 42 -2.40 30.10 10.02
CA GLU A 42 -2.51 30.22 8.56
C GLU A 42 -2.03 28.90 7.91
N GLY A 43 -2.94 27.94 7.75
CA GLY A 43 -2.67 26.68 7.07
C GLY A 43 -3.93 25.84 6.91
N PRO A 44 -4.02 24.98 5.88
CA PRO A 44 -5.21 24.17 5.61
C PRO A 44 -5.43 23.04 6.62
N VAL A 45 -4.55 22.91 7.62
CA VAL A 45 -4.48 21.77 8.54
C VAL A 45 -4.34 22.28 9.96
N PHE A 46 -5.34 22.05 10.80
CA PHE A 46 -5.10 21.95 12.24
C PHE A 46 -4.22 20.72 12.45
N GLY A 47 -3.15 20.81 13.25
CA GLY A 47 -2.21 19.70 13.54
C GLY A 47 -2.80 18.48 14.26
N ILE A 48 -4.12 18.29 14.18
CA ILE A 48 -4.86 17.11 14.58
C ILE A 48 -4.97 16.22 13.34
N SER A 49 -3.99 15.34 13.15
CA SER A 49 -4.03 14.27 12.15
C SER A 49 -4.52 12.99 12.81
N GLY A 50 -5.65 12.45 12.35
CA GLY A 50 -6.20 11.19 12.84
C GLY A 50 -7.16 11.37 14.00
N THR A 51 -8.45 11.53 13.70
CA THR A 51 -9.50 11.24 14.68
C THR A 51 -9.65 9.73 14.79
N PHE A 52 -9.43 9.17 15.97
CA PHE A 52 -9.72 7.77 16.26
C PHE A 52 -11.16 7.67 16.75
N ASP A 53 -11.96 6.78 16.17
CA ASP A 53 -13.34 6.56 16.58
C ASP A 53 -13.37 6.11 18.05
N GLY A 54 -13.76 7.02 18.93
CA GLY A 54 -14.04 6.70 20.32
C GLY A 54 -15.36 5.95 20.43
N THR A 55 -15.34 4.75 21.00
CA THR A 55 -16.53 3.94 21.25
C THR A 55 -17.37 4.53 22.39
N SER A 56 -18.09 5.63 22.14
CA SER A 56 -19.07 6.17 23.07
C SER A 56 -20.23 6.85 22.32
N GLY A 57 -21.05 6.00 21.72
CA GLY A 57 -22.28 6.37 21.05
C GLY A 57 -22.69 5.32 20.02
N LEU A 58 -23.91 4.80 20.12
CA LEU A 58 -24.55 4.09 19.01
C LEU A 58 -24.95 5.16 17.98
N VAL A 59 -24.11 5.38 16.98
CA VAL A 59 -24.47 6.12 15.77
C VAL A 59 -25.05 5.09 14.79
N LEU A 60 -26.29 5.30 14.34
CA LEU A 60 -26.83 4.61 13.17
C LEU A 60 -26.21 5.24 11.93
N ASP A 61 -24.95 4.91 11.69
CA ASP A 61 -24.30 5.13 10.39
C ASP A 61 -24.63 3.94 9.48
N ASP A 62 -24.62 4.14 8.17
CA ASP A 62 -25.00 3.12 7.17
C ASP A 62 -24.34 1.77 7.54
N PHE A 63 -25.15 0.79 7.96
CA PHE A 63 -24.70 -0.48 8.53
C PHE A 63 -23.65 -1.18 7.64
N GLY A 64 -22.38 -0.93 7.89
CA GLY A 64 -21.25 -1.57 7.20
C GLY A 64 -21.14 -1.31 5.69
N LEU A 65 -21.94 -0.41 5.11
CA LEU A 65 -21.91 -0.13 3.67
C LEU A 65 -20.83 0.90 3.37
N GLN A 66 -19.65 0.42 2.99
CA GLN A 66 -18.56 1.29 2.54
C GLN A 66 -18.59 1.42 1.02
N ARG A 67 -18.56 2.66 0.53
CA ARG A 67 -18.44 2.93 -0.92
C ARG A 67 -17.05 2.49 -1.39
N TYR A 68 -17.00 1.62 -2.40
CA TYR A 68 -15.75 1.28 -3.07
C TYR A 68 -15.18 2.54 -3.78
N PRO A 69 -13.93 2.95 -3.51
CA PRO A 69 -13.37 4.18 -4.05
C PRO A 69 -12.89 4.00 -5.50
N ALA A 70 -13.79 3.63 -6.42
CA ALA A 70 -13.44 3.35 -7.83
C ALA A 70 -12.75 4.53 -8.53
N GLY A 71 -13.15 5.76 -8.20
CA GLY A 71 -12.55 6.98 -8.77
C GLY A 71 -11.08 7.15 -8.43
N VAL A 72 -10.64 6.67 -7.26
CA VAL A 72 -9.24 6.69 -6.83
C VAL A 72 -8.41 5.68 -7.62
N TYR A 73 -8.91 4.46 -7.80
CA TYR A 73 -8.22 3.44 -8.60
C TYR A 73 -8.15 3.81 -10.08
N LEU A 74 -9.19 4.47 -10.61
CA LEU A 74 -9.20 4.97 -11.98
C LEU A 74 -8.13 6.04 -12.20
N GLU A 75 -8.00 6.99 -11.26
CA GLU A 75 -6.95 8.03 -11.30
C GLU A 75 -5.55 7.42 -11.24
N LEU A 76 -5.32 6.43 -10.37
CA LEU A 76 -4.04 5.72 -10.27
C LEU A 76 -3.66 4.97 -11.55
N LEU A 77 -4.65 4.52 -12.32
CA LEU A 77 -4.45 3.85 -13.61
C LEU A 77 -4.36 4.84 -14.79
N GLY A 78 -4.33 6.15 -14.51
CA GLY A 78 -4.17 7.20 -15.53
C GLY A 78 -5.47 7.65 -16.19
N GLY A 79 -6.63 7.31 -15.61
CA GLY A 79 -7.93 7.82 -16.05
C GLY A 79 -8.31 9.14 -15.37
N ASP A 80 -9.37 9.77 -15.87
CA ASP A 80 -9.98 10.92 -15.21
C ASP A 80 -10.62 10.44 -13.90
N GLY A 81 -10.04 10.81 -12.76
CA GLY A 81 -10.46 10.39 -11.43
C GLY A 81 -11.95 10.65 -11.12
N GLY A 82 -12.42 10.17 -9.96
CA GLY A 82 -13.81 10.30 -9.53
C GLY A 82 -13.99 10.85 -8.12
N PRO A 83 -15.22 10.96 -7.60
CA PRO A 83 -15.48 11.52 -6.28
C PRO A 83 -14.64 10.86 -5.17
N GLY A 84 -13.86 11.66 -4.44
CA GLY A 84 -12.92 11.19 -3.41
C GLY A 84 -11.47 11.01 -3.88
N SER A 85 -11.17 11.28 -5.15
CA SER A 85 -9.81 11.36 -5.69
C SER A 85 -9.11 12.63 -5.17
N GLN A 86 -8.17 12.47 -4.25
CA GLN A 86 -7.37 13.56 -3.68
C GLN A 86 -5.89 13.18 -3.59
N PHE A 87 -5.43 12.18 -4.36
CA PHE A 87 -4.06 11.74 -4.25
C PHE A 87 -3.11 12.88 -4.69
N PRO A 88 -2.24 13.38 -3.79
CA PRO A 88 -1.35 14.51 -4.09
C PRO A 88 -0.19 14.14 -5.03
N MET A 89 -0.11 12.87 -5.42
CA MET A 89 0.77 12.41 -6.48
C MET A 89 0.05 12.69 -7.79
N GLY A 90 0.40 13.82 -8.43
CA GLY A 90 -0.02 14.11 -9.79
C GLY A 90 0.05 12.86 -10.65
N VAL A 91 -1.01 12.67 -11.43
CA VAL A 91 -1.28 11.54 -12.32
C VAL A 91 0.02 10.94 -12.84
N ALA A 92 0.13 9.61 -12.78
CA ALA A 92 1.23 8.88 -13.37
C ALA A 92 1.24 9.07 -14.90
N ASP A 93 1.70 10.23 -15.37
CA ASP A 93 1.78 10.58 -16.79
C ASP A 93 2.82 9.70 -17.50
N GLY A 94 3.73 9.09 -16.73
CA GLY A 94 4.74 8.16 -17.24
C GLY A 94 4.23 6.72 -17.31
N PHE A 95 4.37 6.10 -18.49
CA PHE A 95 4.11 4.67 -18.69
C PHE A 95 4.78 3.77 -17.63
N LEU A 96 6.04 4.05 -17.29
CA LEU A 96 6.77 3.27 -16.27
C LEU A 96 6.16 3.42 -14.87
N GLN A 97 5.65 4.61 -14.54
CA GLN A 97 5.02 4.87 -13.26
C GLN A 97 3.69 4.12 -13.16
N LEU A 98 2.90 4.08 -14.24
CA LEU A 98 1.68 3.27 -14.33
C LEU A 98 1.97 1.79 -14.16
N VAL A 99 3.05 1.28 -14.76
CA VAL A 99 3.48 -0.12 -14.56
C VAL A 99 3.81 -0.38 -13.09
N VAL A 100 4.59 0.49 -12.45
CA VAL A 100 4.94 0.34 -11.03
C VAL A 100 3.70 0.40 -10.14
N ILE A 101 2.80 1.35 -10.38
CA ILE A 101 1.54 1.47 -9.65
C ILE A 101 0.69 0.21 -9.83
N ALA A 102 0.52 -0.26 -11.08
CA ALA A 102 -0.25 -1.45 -11.38
C ALA A 102 0.30 -2.69 -10.65
N LEU A 103 1.62 -2.79 -10.50
CA LEU A 103 2.23 -3.84 -9.69
C LEU A 103 1.92 -3.66 -8.19
N LEU A 104 1.83 -2.45 -7.65
CA LEU A 104 1.53 -2.26 -6.22
C LEU A 104 0.03 -2.36 -5.87
N LEU A 105 -0.86 -2.25 -6.85
CA LEU A 105 -2.32 -2.27 -6.67
C LEU A 105 -2.90 -3.51 -5.93
N PRO A 106 -2.41 -4.75 -6.13
CA PRO A 106 -2.79 -5.89 -5.31
C PRO A 106 -2.48 -5.74 -3.81
N LEU A 107 -1.58 -4.83 -3.45
CA LEU A 107 -1.17 -4.48 -2.10
C LEU A 107 -1.53 -3.03 -1.75
N ALA A 108 -2.48 -2.43 -2.46
CA ALA A 108 -2.85 -1.04 -2.30
C ALA A 108 -3.21 -0.68 -0.86
N SER A 109 -3.82 -1.60 -0.10
CA SER A 109 -4.17 -1.32 1.29
C SER A 109 -2.96 -1.18 2.20
N VAL A 110 -1.92 -1.98 1.95
CA VAL A 110 -0.69 -1.98 2.75
C VAL A 110 0.27 -0.88 2.28
N THR A 111 0.37 -0.68 0.96
CA THR A 111 1.38 0.19 0.35
C THR A 111 0.91 1.64 0.19
N MET A 112 -0.39 1.84 -0.04
CA MET A 112 -0.98 3.16 -0.35
C MET A 112 -2.04 3.58 0.67
N GLY A 113 -2.28 2.77 1.72
CA GLY A 113 -3.28 3.07 2.74
C GLY A 113 -4.72 3.05 2.22
N LEU A 114 -4.97 2.43 1.06
CA LEU A 114 -6.31 2.31 0.50
C LEU A 114 -7.17 1.34 1.33
N PRO A 115 -8.49 1.53 1.40
CA PRO A 115 -9.34 0.65 2.20
C PRO A 115 -9.40 -0.78 1.65
N TYR A 116 -9.07 -0.98 0.37
CA TYR A 116 -9.15 -2.26 -0.31
C TYR A 116 -7.91 -2.52 -1.16
N ASN A 117 -7.65 -3.79 -1.47
CA ASN A 117 -6.72 -4.16 -2.53
C ASN A 117 -7.45 -4.22 -3.86
N PHE A 118 -6.76 -3.95 -4.96
CA PHE A 118 -7.36 -4.05 -6.28
C PHE A 118 -7.33 -5.52 -6.76
N PRO A 119 -8.50 -6.19 -6.89
CA PRO A 119 -8.55 -7.59 -7.29
C PRO A 119 -8.52 -7.78 -8.82
N GLY A 120 -8.39 -6.68 -9.58
CA GLY A 120 -8.64 -6.66 -11.01
C GLY A 120 -10.07 -6.24 -11.36
N PHE A 121 -10.40 -6.31 -12.65
CA PHE A 121 -11.70 -5.95 -13.20
C PHE A 121 -12.66 -7.14 -13.13
N THR A 122 -13.09 -7.52 -11.91
CA THR A 122 -13.93 -8.71 -11.69
C THR A 122 -15.26 -8.37 -11.01
N GLY A 123 -16.30 -9.19 -11.27
CA GLY A 123 -17.60 -9.07 -10.62
C GLY A 123 -18.19 -7.66 -10.68
N GLU A 124 -18.65 -7.16 -9.53
CA GLU A 124 -19.25 -5.83 -9.40
C GLU A 124 -18.24 -4.68 -9.62
N VAL A 125 -16.94 -4.93 -9.38
CA VAL A 125 -15.89 -3.92 -9.55
C VAL A 125 -15.75 -3.50 -11.01
N ALA A 126 -15.95 -4.43 -11.95
CA ALA A 126 -15.89 -4.13 -13.38
C ALA A 126 -16.97 -3.12 -13.82
N ASN A 127 -18.13 -3.09 -13.14
CA ASN A 127 -19.24 -2.20 -13.48
C ASN A 127 -18.96 -0.72 -13.20
N PHE A 128 -17.91 -0.41 -12.42
CA PHE A 128 -17.49 0.97 -12.18
C PHE A 128 -16.66 1.56 -13.32
N TYR A 129 -16.24 0.74 -14.28
CA TYR A 129 -15.37 1.14 -15.38
C TYR A 129 -16.11 1.06 -16.71
N ALA A 130 -16.01 2.13 -17.50
CA ALA A 130 -16.52 2.15 -18.86
C ALA A 130 -15.37 2.03 -19.85
N VAL A 131 -15.51 1.14 -20.82
CA VAL A 131 -14.55 1.05 -21.92
C VAL A 131 -14.85 2.15 -22.93
N SER A 132 -13.86 3.01 -23.16
CA SER A 132 -13.92 4.12 -24.11
C SER A 132 -12.75 4.04 -25.11
N GLY A 133 -12.84 4.82 -26.19
CA GLY A 133 -11.77 4.92 -27.19
C GLY A 133 -11.68 3.74 -28.17
N PRO A 134 -10.55 3.59 -28.88
CA PRO A 134 -10.38 2.62 -29.98
C PRO A 134 -10.56 1.16 -29.55
N LEU A 135 -10.24 0.84 -28.30
CA LEU A 135 -10.37 -0.50 -27.74
C LEU A 135 -11.83 -0.85 -27.38
N GLY A 136 -12.75 0.12 -27.40
CA GLY A 136 -14.17 -0.11 -27.21
C GLY A 136 -14.80 -1.03 -28.26
N ALA A 137 -14.19 -1.12 -29.45
CA ALA A 137 -14.64 -2.03 -30.51
C ALA A 137 -14.57 -3.52 -30.11
N LEU A 138 -13.70 -3.88 -29.16
CA LEU A 138 -13.57 -5.25 -28.63
C LEU A 138 -14.67 -5.60 -27.62
N GLY A 139 -15.41 -4.60 -27.11
CA GLY A 139 -16.39 -4.75 -26.05
C GLY A 139 -15.76 -4.86 -24.65
N ALA A 140 -16.54 -4.54 -23.62
CA ALA A 140 -16.05 -4.48 -22.24
C ALA A 140 -15.65 -5.84 -21.67
N GLY A 141 -16.42 -6.90 -21.97
CA GLY A 141 -16.14 -8.25 -21.46
C GLY A 141 -14.79 -8.80 -21.89
N PRO A 142 -14.51 -8.92 -23.21
CA PRO A 142 -13.21 -9.42 -23.70
C PRO A 142 -12.03 -8.55 -23.25
N LEU A 143 -12.21 -7.23 -23.21
CA LEU A 143 -11.15 -6.32 -22.79
C LEU A 143 -10.80 -6.48 -21.31
N PHE A 144 -11.79 -6.52 -20.42
CA PHE A 144 -11.54 -6.75 -18.99
C PHE A 144 -10.99 -8.14 -18.71
N PHE A 145 -11.40 -9.16 -19.48
CA PHE A 145 -10.79 -10.48 -19.39
C PHE A 145 -9.28 -10.43 -19.72
N LEU A 146 -8.92 -9.80 -20.84
CA LEU A 146 -7.53 -9.66 -21.24
C LEU A 146 -6.73 -8.82 -20.24
N ALA A 147 -7.31 -7.72 -19.76
CA ALA A 147 -6.68 -6.85 -18.76
C ALA A 147 -6.39 -7.63 -17.46
N ASN A 148 -7.34 -8.43 -16.97
CA ASN A 148 -7.13 -9.29 -15.80
C ASN A 148 -6.05 -10.33 -16.05
N LEU A 149 -6.05 -10.97 -17.22
CA LEU A 149 -5.05 -11.98 -17.56
C LEU A 149 -3.65 -11.35 -17.57
N LEU A 150 -3.47 -10.21 -18.23
CA LEU A 150 -2.19 -9.49 -18.25
C LEU A 150 -1.77 -9.01 -16.86
N PHE A 151 -2.70 -8.45 -16.09
CA PHE A 151 -2.45 -7.98 -14.73
C PHE A 151 -1.97 -9.11 -13.82
N TRP A 152 -2.71 -10.22 -13.75
CA TRP A 152 -2.36 -11.34 -12.88
C TRP A 152 -1.15 -12.12 -13.38
N THR A 153 -0.98 -12.28 -14.69
CA THR A 153 0.23 -12.92 -15.22
C THR A 153 1.47 -12.09 -14.93
N ALA A 154 1.42 -10.76 -15.09
CA ALA A 154 2.53 -9.88 -14.73
C ALA A 154 2.83 -9.96 -13.22
N TRP A 155 1.81 -9.89 -12.37
CA TRP A 155 1.97 -9.95 -10.92
C TRP A 155 2.54 -11.29 -10.43
N ILE A 156 2.02 -12.41 -10.95
CA ILE A 156 2.52 -13.75 -10.59
C ILE A 156 3.96 -13.93 -11.08
N ASN A 157 4.29 -13.52 -12.31
CA ASN A 157 5.65 -13.60 -12.82
C ASN A 157 6.62 -12.72 -12.02
N LEU A 158 6.19 -11.56 -11.54
CA LEU A 158 6.98 -10.74 -10.63
C LEU A 158 7.28 -11.50 -9.34
N GLN A 159 6.27 -12.09 -8.70
CA GLN A 159 6.45 -12.84 -7.45
C GLN A 159 7.34 -14.08 -7.66
N LEU A 160 7.18 -14.79 -8.78
CA LEU A 160 8.07 -15.88 -9.17
C LEU A 160 9.50 -15.40 -9.40
N GLY A 161 9.68 -14.25 -10.05
CA GLY A 161 10.98 -13.62 -10.23
C GLY A 161 11.64 -13.27 -8.90
N LEU A 162 10.90 -12.62 -7.99
CA LEU A 162 11.37 -12.29 -6.65
C LEU A 162 11.73 -13.55 -5.85
N PHE A 163 10.90 -14.58 -5.90
CA PHE A 163 11.16 -15.87 -5.26
C PHE A 163 12.40 -16.54 -5.87
N ASN A 164 12.53 -16.53 -7.20
CA ASN A 164 13.70 -17.05 -7.89
C ASN A 164 14.98 -16.29 -7.53
N CYS A 165 14.91 -15.02 -7.14
CA CYS A 165 16.05 -14.25 -6.67
C CYS A 165 16.48 -14.58 -5.22
N ILE A 166 15.66 -15.29 -4.44
CA ILE A 166 16.01 -15.67 -3.07
C ILE A 166 17.17 -16.67 -3.10
N PRO A 167 18.22 -16.47 -2.28
CA PRO A 167 19.36 -17.39 -2.21
C PRO A 167 19.00 -18.68 -1.45
N GLY A 168 18.23 -19.56 -2.11
CA GLY A 168 17.85 -20.90 -1.63
C GLY A 168 18.35 -22.00 -2.56
N TYR A 169 18.66 -23.18 -2.03
CA TYR A 169 19.31 -24.26 -2.78
C TYR A 169 18.49 -24.95 -3.90
N PRO A 170 17.20 -24.63 -4.16
CA PRO A 170 16.56 -24.95 -5.44
C PRO A 170 16.33 -23.74 -6.37
N LEU A 171 16.70 -22.52 -5.95
CA LEU A 171 16.34 -21.26 -6.62
C LEU A 171 17.52 -20.71 -7.42
N ASP A 172 17.26 -20.14 -8.59
CA ASP A 172 18.30 -19.59 -9.48
C ASP A 172 19.08 -18.42 -8.83
N GLY A 173 18.51 -17.79 -7.80
CA GLY A 173 19.12 -16.74 -6.98
C GLY A 173 20.34 -17.23 -6.22
N GLY A 174 20.39 -18.52 -5.84
CA GLY A 174 21.58 -19.11 -5.26
C GLY A 174 22.75 -19.17 -6.25
N ARG A 175 22.46 -19.40 -7.54
CA ARG A 175 23.48 -19.39 -8.61
C ARG A 175 23.94 -17.98 -8.91
N MET A 176 23.02 -17.01 -8.96
CA MET A 176 23.33 -15.59 -9.15
C MET A 176 24.17 -15.05 -7.99
N LEU A 177 23.81 -15.37 -6.73
CA LEU A 177 24.60 -15.03 -5.55
C LEU A 177 26.01 -15.62 -5.65
N ARG A 178 26.12 -16.91 -5.99
CA ARG A 178 27.41 -17.58 -6.14
C ARG A 178 28.29 -16.91 -7.19
N MET A 179 27.74 -16.60 -8.38
CA MET A 179 28.49 -15.90 -9.43
C MET A 179 28.93 -14.49 -8.99
N GLY A 180 28.06 -13.77 -8.28
CA GLY A 180 28.39 -12.46 -7.70
C GLY A 180 29.55 -12.57 -6.70
N VAL A 181 29.47 -13.52 -5.77
CA VAL A 181 30.53 -13.78 -4.78
C VAL A 181 31.83 -14.22 -5.47
N GLU A 182 31.77 -15.10 -6.46
CA GLU A 182 32.93 -15.51 -7.27
C GLU A 182 33.58 -14.30 -7.96
N SER A 183 32.78 -13.40 -8.55
CA SER A 183 33.29 -12.19 -9.20
C SER A 183 34.04 -11.27 -8.24
N VAL A 184 33.57 -11.12 -7.00
CA VAL A 184 34.21 -10.28 -5.97
C VAL A 184 35.46 -10.98 -5.42
N VAL A 185 35.35 -12.25 -5.05
CA VAL A 185 36.46 -13.06 -4.50
C VAL A 185 37.56 -13.25 -5.55
N SER A 186 37.25 -13.22 -6.85
CA SER A 186 38.25 -13.24 -7.93
C SER A 186 39.20 -12.03 -7.93
N ARG A 187 38.86 -10.95 -7.22
CA ARG A 187 39.70 -9.74 -7.12
C ARG A 187 40.50 -9.67 -5.81
N LEU A 188 40.28 -10.59 -4.88
CA LEU A 188 40.94 -10.60 -3.57
C LEU A 188 42.21 -11.48 -3.59
N PRO A 189 43.27 -11.12 -2.85
CA PRO A 189 44.49 -11.92 -2.74
C PRO A 189 44.30 -13.07 -1.74
N VAL A 190 43.41 -14.01 -2.06
CA VAL A 190 43.11 -15.18 -1.22
C VAL A 190 43.65 -16.46 -1.87
N SER A 191 44.24 -17.31 -1.04
CA SER A 191 44.81 -18.60 -1.44
C SER A 191 43.75 -19.63 -1.84
N ASP A 192 42.64 -19.71 -1.09
CA ASP A 192 41.54 -20.65 -1.38
C ASP A 192 40.22 -19.92 -1.64
N ARG A 193 40.08 -19.47 -2.89
CA ARG A 193 38.89 -18.75 -3.37
C ARG A 193 37.65 -19.64 -3.39
N TYR A 194 37.81 -20.93 -3.67
CA TYR A 194 36.71 -21.88 -3.74
C TYR A 194 36.10 -22.12 -2.36
N ALA A 195 36.94 -22.37 -1.35
CA ALA A 195 36.46 -22.51 0.03
C ALA A 195 35.78 -21.24 0.53
N MET A 196 36.31 -20.06 0.19
CA MET A 196 35.70 -18.78 0.57
C MET A 196 34.32 -18.57 -0.05
N VAL A 197 34.19 -18.75 -1.37
CA VAL A 197 32.90 -18.64 -2.10
C VAL A 197 31.88 -19.61 -1.52
N ARG A 198 32.27 -20.87 -1.31
CA ARG A 198 31.39 -21.91 -0.77
C ARG A 198 30.92 -21.55 0.64
N THR A 199 31.82 -21.07 1.49
CA THR A 199 31.51 -20.69 2.87
C THR A 199 30.53 -19.52 2.90
N ILE A 200 30.79 -18.47 2.11
CA ILE A 200 29.91 -17.29 2.01
C ILE A 200 28.53 -17.67 1.47
N THR A 201 28.47 -18.42 0.38
CA THR A 201 27.18 -18.78 -0.23
C THR A 201 26.37 -19.69 0.69
N THR A 202 27.03 -20.63 1.36
CA THR A 202 26.37 -21.58 2.29
C THR A 202 25.93 -20.87 3.57
N SER A 203 26.74 -19.96 4.13
CA SER A 203 26.38 -19.22 5.34
C SER A 203 25.20 -18.29 5.09
N ILE A 204 25.17 -17.58 3.97
CA ILE A 204 24.02 -16.75 3.56
C ILE A 204 22.76 -17.60 3.39
N GLY A 205 22.84 -18.71 2.65
CA GLY A 205 21.70 -19.61 2.46
C GLY A 205 21.17 -20.20 3.77
N LEU A 206 22.07 -20.64 4.66
CA LEU A 206 21.71 -21.18 5.97
C LEU A 206 21.09 -20.09 6.87
N THR A 207 21.65 -18.89 6.86
CA THR A 207 21.14 -17.77 7.65
C THR A 207 19.73 -17.40 7.20
N MET A 208 19.50 -17.29 5.89
CA MET A 208 18.16 -17.04 5.32
C MET A 208 17.16 -18.13 5.69
N LEU A 209 17.57 -19.41 5.65
CA LEU A 209 16.73 -20.54 6.06
C LEU A 209 16.37 -20.44 7.55
N VAL A 210 17.34 -20.15 8.41
CA VAL A 210 17.10 -19.97 9.85
C VAL A 210 16.18 -18.77 10.09
N SER A 211 16.41 -17.64 9.42
CA SER A 211 15.56 -16.45 9.51
C SER A 211 14.12 -16.75 9.08
N LEU A 212 13.93 -17.52 8.01
CA LEU A 212 12.60 -17.96 7.57
C LEU A 212 11.90 -18.83 8.62
N LEU A 213 12.62 -19.80 9.21
CA LEU A 213 12.09 -20.65 10.28
C LEU A 213 11.71 -19.83 11.51
N VAL A 214 12.53 -18.85 11.91
CA VAL A 214 12.22 -17.94 13.01
C VAL A 214 11.04 -17.04 12.67
N LEU A 215 10.90 -16.56 11.45
CA LEU A 215 9.73 -15.77 11.05
C LEU A 215 8.44 -16.59 11.09
N LEU A 216 8.48 -17.86 10.67
CA LEU A 216 7.30 -18.72 10.59
C LEU A 216 6.91 -19.33 11.94
N PHE A 217 7.89 -19.79 12.72
CA PHE A 217 7.65 -20.48 14.01
C PHE A 217 7.94 -19.61 15.23
N GLY A 218 8.65 -18.48 15.08
CA GLY A 218 8.98 -17.57 16.18
C GLY A 218 7.76 -17.07 16.95
N PRO A 219 6.67 -16.62 16.28
CA PRO A 219 5.45 -16.25 16.98
C PRO A 219 4.82 -17.37 17.81
N GLN A 220 4.96 -18.63 17.38
CA GLN A 220 4.42 -19.80 18.09
C GLN A 220 5.32 -20.26 19.25
N VAL A 221 6.64 -20.06 19.13
CA VAL A 221 7.64 -20.49 20.14
C VAL A 221 7.86 -19.41 21.21
N LEU A 222 7.71 -18.13 20.87
CA LEU A 222 7.92 -16.99 21.78
C LEU A 222 6.61 -16.40 22.33
N GLY A 223 5.46 -16.73 21.72
CA GLY A 223 4.13 -16.28 22.14
C GLY A 223 3.36 -17.29 22.99
N GLY A 224 4.01 -18.37 23.43
CA GLY A 224 3.48 -19.34 24.40
C GLY A 224 3.70 -18.91 25.84
#